data_AF-A0ABD5VWX2-F1
#
_entry.id   AF-A0ABD5VWX2-F1
#
_cell.length_a   1.000
_cell.length_b   1.000
_cell.length_c   1.000
_cell.angle_alpha   90.00
_cell.angle_beta   90.00
_cell.angle_gamma   90.00
#
_symmetry.space_group_name_H-M   'P 1'
#
loop_
_entity.id
_entity.type
_entity.pdbx_description
1 polymer ?
#
loop_
_entity_poly.entity_id
_entity_poly.type
_entity_poly.pdbx_seq_one_letter_code
_entity_poly.pdbx_strand_id
1 'polypeptide(L)'
;MLGRLVEFGPIPLLLWAVAMVHQLGHYYSGGRIVGVPRSEMKLVSPLVPRYLALRGEGEWVSPHEFDQYRTCYERHEPSYENLERFVTGGEIVQTLVVVPVAFGVSLAGFRSLGGSLLLCSIAVTLLYVTVDAVRTWRSGSISGDYSALWHVSARVPVLLLIAFLSVHLSVFFLLAQSV
;
A
#
# COMPACT_ATOMS: atom_id res chain seq x y z
N MET A 1 -5.63 -20.67 -26.79
CA MET A 1 -6.34 -20.07 -25.63
C MET A 1 -5.78 -20.53 -24.28
N LEU A 2 -5.35 -21.80 -24.11
CA LEU A 2 -4.70 -22.26 -22.87
C LEU A 2 -3.41 -21.49 -22.50
N GLY A 3 -2.58 -21.10 -23.49
CA GLY A 3 -1.34 -20.36 -23.23
C GLY A 3 -1.55 -19.00 -22.55
N ARG A 4 -2.62 -18.27 -22.90
CA ARG A 4 -2.94 -16.98 -22.26
C ARG A 4 -3.43 -17.15 -20.81
N LEU A 5 -4.14 -18.24 -20.50
CA LEU A 5 -4.58 -18.51 -19.12
C LEU A 5 -3.41 -18.80 -18.16
N VAL A 6 -2.30 -19.35 -18.67
CA VAL A 6 -1.07 -19.57 -17.90
C VAL A 6 -0.28 -18.25 -17.76
N GLU A 7 -0.27 -17.38 -18.78
CA GLU A 7 0.39 -16.07 -18.74
C GLU A 7 -0.29 -15.07 -17.77
N PHE A 8 -1.62 -15.07 -17.68
CA PHE A 8 -2.37 -14.17 -16.79
C PHE A 8 -2.76 -14.80 -15.44
N GLY A 9 -2.61 -16.12 -15.31
CA GLY A 9 -2.91 -16.90 -14.09
C GLY A 9 -2.28 -16.38 -12.79
N PRO A 10 -1.02 -15.86 -12.77
CA PRO A 10 -0.44 -15.35 -11.54
C PRO A 10 -0.94 -13.95 -11.15
N ILE A 11 -1.57 -13.18 -12.04
CA ILE A 11 -1.89 -11.76 -11.77
C ILE A 11 -2.74 -11.56 -10.51
N PRO A 12 -3.84 -12.30 -10.27
CA PRO A 12 -4.60 -12.16 -9.03
C PRO A 12 -3.74 -12.40 -7.78
N LEU A 13 -2.83 -13.37 -7.85
CA LEU A 13 -1.90 -13.67 -6.76
C LEU A 13 -0.85 -12.55 -6.58
N LEU A 14 -0.34 -11.98 -7.66
CA LEU A 14 0.61 -10.86 -7.61
C LEU A 14 -0.06 -9.60 -7.03
N LEU A 15 -1.26 -9.26 -7.49
CA LEU A 15 -2.06 -8.16 -6.94
C LEU A 15 -2.30 -8.37 -5.44
N TRP A 16 -2.67 -9.59 -5.05
CA TRP A 16 -2.86 -9.95 -3.65
C TRP A 16 -1.57 -9.82 -2.81
N ALA A 17 -0.44 -10.29 -3.36
CA ALA A 17 0.85 -10.26 -2.68
C ALA A 17 1.36 -8.82 -2.51
N VAL A 18 1.28 -8.00 -3.55
CA VAL A 18 1.61 -6.57 -3.52
C VAL A 18 0.75 -5.85 -2.48
N ALA A 19 -0.57 -6.06 -2.51
CA ALA A 19 -1.48 -5.46 -1.54
C ALA A 19 -1.14 -5.88 -0.09
N MET A 20 -0.68 -7.12 0.11
CA MET A 20 -0.19 -7.56 1.42
C MET A 20 1.09 -6.83 1.84
N VAL A 21 2.06 -6.71 0.94
CA VAL A 21 3.31 -5.96 1.21
C VAL A 21 3.02 -4.52 1.60
N HIS A 22 2.08 -3.87 0.92
CA HIS A 22 1.63 -2.53 1.29
C HIS A 22 1.12 -2.47 2.73
N GLN A 23 0.23 -3.39 3.11
CA GLN A 23 -0.31 -3.41 4.48
C GLN A 23 0.75 -3.80 5.54
N LEU A 24 1.75 -4.60 5.17
CA LEU A 24 2.92 -4.84 6.02
C LEU A 24 3.74 -3.57 6.24
N GLY A 25 3.72 -2.63 5.29
CA GLY A 25 4.32 -1.31 5.46
C GLY A 25 3.66 -0.51 6.58
N HIS A 26 2.33 -0.42 6.60
CA HIS A 26 1.62 0.21 7.73
C HIS A 26 1.82 -0.54 9.03
N TYR A 27 1.80 -1.88 9.01
CA TYR A 27 2.04 -2.68 10.21
C TYR A 27 3.43 -2.42 10.79
N TYR A 28 4.45 -2.33 9.92
CA TYR A 28 5.81 -1.99 10.30
C TYR A 28 5.90 -0.57 10.88
N SER A 29 5.37 0.43 10.18
CA SER A 29 5.41 1.81 10.64
C SER A 29 4.61 2.02 11.93
N GLY A 30 3.44 1.38 12.06
CA GLY A 30 2.63 1.40 13.27
C GLY A 30 3.40 0.88 14.47
N GLY A 31 4.06 -0.28 14.33
CA GLY A 31 4.83 -0.86 15.42
C GLY A 31 6.15 -0.16 15.74
N ARG A 32 6.89 0.31 14.71
CA ARG A 32 8.26 0.81 14.89
C ARG A 32 8.38 2.32 14.97
N ILE A 33 7.45 3.06 14.38
CA ILE A 33 7.50 4.53 14.32
C ILE A 33 6.47 5.11 15.29
N VAL A 34 5.23 4.63 15.23
CA VAL A 34 4.14 5.11 16.10
C VAL A 34 4.19 4.45 17.48
N GLY A 35 4.69 3.22 17.58
CA GLY A 35 4.78 2.47 18.83
C GLY A 35 3.51 1.70 19.20
N VAL A 36 2.62 1.44 18.23
CA VAL A 36 1.42 0.62 18.45
C VAL A 36 1.83 -0.82 18.77
N PRO A 37 1.37 -1.41 19.88
CA PRO A 37 1.66 -2.81 20.21
C PRO A 37 1.13 -3.77 19.13
N ARG A 38 1.86 -4.86 18.89
CA ARG A 38 1.43 -5.89 17.92
C ARG A 38 0.09 -6.53 18.26
N SER A 39 -0.25 -6.62 19.55
CA SER A 39 -1.55 -7.08 20.04
C SER A 39 -2.71 -6.14 19.69
N GLU A 40 -2.41 -4.91 19.30
CA GLU A 40 -3.38 -3.86 18.96
C GLU A 40 -3.43 -3.56 17.45
N MET A 41 -2.71 -4.34 16.64
CA MET A 41 -2.71 -4.25 15.19
C MET A 41 -3.12 -5.58 14.57
N LYS A 42 -4.04 -5.55 13.60
CA LYS A 42 -4.44 -6.74 12.87
C LYS A 42 -4.54 -6.47 11.39
N LEU A 43 -3.85 -7.28 10.59
CA LEU A 43 -4.06 -7.33 9.16
C LEU A 43 -5.35 -8.10 8.90
N VAL A 44 -6.36 -7.44 8.35
CA VAL A 44 -7.67 -8.05 8.05
C VAL A 44 -7.77 -8.29 6.55
N SER A 45 -8.14 -9.52 6.15
CA SER A 45 -8.51 -9.84 4.76
C SER A 45 -9.23 -11.18 4.63
N PRO A 46 -10.07 -11.31 3.59
CA PRO A 46 -9.78 -12.42 2.67
C PRO A 46 -9.49 -11.98 1.21
N LEU A 47 -10.04 -10.86 0.72
CA LEU A 47 -9.82 -10.32 -0.65
C LEU A 47 -9.70 -8.78 -0.64
N VAL A 48 -8.99 -8.22 -1.63
CA VAL A 48 -8.61 -6.79 -1.77
C VAL A 48 -9.83 -5.85 -1.77
N PRO A 49 -9.78 -4.66 -1.11
CA PRO A 49 -8.64 -4.07 -0.43
C PRO A 49 -8.38 -4.64 0.97
N ARG A 50 -7.11 -4.99 1.22
CA ARG A 50 -6.61 -5.37 2.54
C ARG A 50 -6.43 -4.10 3.37
N TYR A 51 -6.63 -4.18 4.68
CA TYR A 51 -6.37 -3.07 5.58
C TYR A 51 -5.73 -3.53 6.89
N LEU A 52 -4.99 -2.60 7.51
CA LEU A 52 -4.55 -2.69 8.89
C LEU A 52 -5.66 -2.15 9.79
N ALA A 53 -6.19 -3.00 10.66
CA ALA A 53 -7.13 -2.60 11.70
C ALA A 53 -6.38 -2.30 13.00
N LEU A 54 -6.89 -1.33 13.76
CA LEU A 54 -6.42 -1.03 15.12
C LEU A 54 -7.43 -1.57 16.15
N ARG A 55 -6.95 -1.91 17.34
CA ARG A 55 -7.78 -2.45 18.42
C ARG A 55 -8.53 -1.32 19.14
N GLY A 56 -9.84 -1.20 18.95
CA GLY A 56 -10.70 -0.28 19.70
C GLY A 56 -11.12 -0.83 21.08
N GLU A 57 -12.23 -0.30 21.62
CA GLU A 57 -12.82 -0.74 22.90
C GLU A 57 -13.50 -2.12 22.78
N GLY A 58 -12.71 -3.15 22.50
CA GLY A 58 -13.16 -4.54 22.40
C GLY A 58 -13.28 -5.09 20.97
N GLU A 59 -13.28 -4.22 19.96
CA GLU A 59 -13.40 -4.58 18.55
C GLU A 59 -12.18 -4.18 17.69
N TRP A 60 -12.14 -4.67 16.46
CA TRP A 60 -11.12 -4.28 15.48
C TRP A 60 -11.69 -3.20 14.57
N VAL A 61 -11.11 -2.01 14.63
CA VAL A 61 -11.61 -0.82 13.92
C VAL A 61 -10.94 -0.72 12.56
N SER A 62 -11.75 -0.60 11.52
CA SER A 62 -11.29 -0.40 10.15
C SER A 62 -10.88 1.05 9.88
N PRO A 63 -9.88 1.32 9.02
CA PRO A 63 -9.57 2.70 8.60
C PRO A 63 -10.73 3.37 7.84
N HIS A 64 -11.73 2.61 7.40
CA HIS A 64 -12.96 3.17 6.82
C HIS A 64 -13.88 3.81 7.88
N GLU A 65 -13.70 3.48 9.15
CA GLU A 65 -14.38 4.09 10.29
C GLU A 65 -13.49 5.21 10.85
N PHE A 66 -13.21 6.20 10.00
CA PHE A 66 -12.10 7.14 10.20
C PHE A 66 -12.05 7.79 11.58
N ASP A 67 -13.18 8.27 12.11
CA ASP A 67 -13.19 8.91 13.43
C ASP A 67 -12.80 7.95 14.56
N GLN A 68 -13.31 6.71 14.53
CA GLN A 68 -12.94 5.69 15.52
C GLN A 68 -11.49 5.22 15.33
N TYR A 69 -11.06 5.06 14.08
CA TYR A 69 -9.70 4.67 13.75
C TYR A 69 -8.69 5.73 14.21
N ARG A 70 -9.02 7.00 14.00
CA ARG A 70 -8.27 8.16 14.48
C ARG A 70 -8.16 8.13 16.00
N THR A 71 -9.26 7.93 16.72
CA THR A 71 -9.23 7.79 18.19
C THR A 71 -8.38 6.59 18.64
N CYS A 72 -8.35 5.49 17.87
CA CYS A 72 -7.44 4.39 18.15
C CYS A 72 -5.97 4.78 17.97
N TYR A 73 -5.65 5.50 16.91
CA TYR A 73 -4.30 6.00 16.66
C TYR A 73 -3.85 7.00 17.74
N GLU A 74 -4.70 7.96 18.11
CA GLU A 74 -4.44 9.01 19.11
C GLU A 74 -4.04 8.44 20.47
N ARG A 75 -4.58 7.28 20.86
CA ARG A 75 -4.21 6.62 22.12
C ARG A 75 -2.73 6.26 22.20
N HIS A 76 -2.08 6.05 21.05
CA HIS A 76 -0.66 5.72 20.98
C HIS A 76 0.21 6.94 20.62
N GLU A 77 -0.30 7.85 19.79
CA GLU A 77 0.46 9.03 19.34
C GLU A 77 -0.45 10.26 19.23
N PRO A 78 -0.75 10.94 20.37
CA PRO A 78 -1.70 12.07 20.40
C PRO A 78 -1.24 13.30 19.62
N SER A 79 0.07 13.45 19.40
CA SER A 79 0.68 14.61 18.76
C SER A 79 0.63 14.59 17.22
N TYR A 80 0.29 13.44 16.63
CA TYR A 80 0.30 13.19 15.19
C TYR A 80 1.64 13.45 14.46
N GLU A 81 2.75 13.56 15.18
CA GLU A 81 4.09 13.85 14.63
C GLU A 81 4.55 12.76 13.66
N ASN A 82 4.06 11.53 13.85
CA ASN A 82 4.44 10.39 13.03
C ASN A 82 3.37 9.97 12.01
N LEU A 83 2.26 10.72 11.91
CA LEU A 83 1.14 10.36 11.03
C LEU A 83 1.58 10.22 9.58
N GLU A 84 2.36 11.18 9.05
CA GLU A 84 2.86 11.11 7.67
C GLU A 84 3.70 9.84 7.45
N ARG A 85 4.56 9.47 8.40
CA ARG A 85 5.43 8.28 8.31
C ARG A 85 4.66 6.97 8.43
N PHE A 86 3.60 6.98 9.25
CA PHE A 86 2.69 5.85 9.38
C PHE A 86 1.94 5.59 8.07
N VAL A 87 1.37 6.64 7.49
CA VAL A 87 0.55 6.55 6.29
C VAL A 87 1.40 6.30 5.04
N THR A 88 2.54 6.98 4.89
CA THR A 88 3.47 6.73 3.76
C THR A 88 4.18 5.36 3.83
N GLY A 89 4.17 4.71 5.01
CA GLY A 89 4.83 3.44 5.24
C GLY A 89 4.41 2.32 4.28
N GLY A 90 3.14 2.30 3.88
CA GLY A 90 2.61 1.32 2.94
C GLY A 90 3.33 1.35 1.59
N GLU A 91 3.40 2.52 0.96
CA GLU A 91 4.04 2.69 -0.35
C GLU A 91 5.57 2.62 -0.30
N ILE A 92 6.18 3.13 0.77
CA ILE A 92 7.64 3.06 0.94
C ILE A 92 8.07 1.60 1.03
N VAL A 93 7.42 0.79 1.87
CA VAL A 93 7.76 -0.63 2.02
C VAL A 93 7.40 -1.41 0.75
N GLN A 94 6.26 -1.11 0.12
CA GLN A 94 5.92 -1.69 -1.19
C GLN A 94 7.04 -1.44 -2.21
N THR A 95 7.56 -0.22 -2.30
CA THR A 95 8.67 0.12 -3.21
C THR A 95 9.94 -0.63 -2.83
N LEU A 96 10.34 -0.59 -1.56
CA LEU A 96 11.58 -1.22 -1.07
C LEU A 96 11.58 -2.74 -1.19
N VAL A 97 10.41 -3.38 -1.28
CA VAL A 97 10.30 -4.84 -1.42
C VAL A 97 10.05 -5.24 -2.87
N VAL A 98 9.03 -4.67 -3.52
CA VAL A 98 8.60 -5.11 -4.85
C VAL A 98 9.66 -4.81 -5.90
N VAL A 99 10.32 -3.67 -5.85
CA VAL A 99 11.32 -3.28 -6.85
C VAL A 99 12.54 -4.21 -6.83
N PRO A 100 13.21 -4.46 -5.68
CA PRO A 100 14.33 -5.40 -5.64
C PRO A 100 13.92 -6.84 -6.00
N VAL A 101 12.75 -7.30 -5.57
CA VAL A 101 12.25 -8.65 -5.91
C VAL A 101 12.01 -8.77 -7.42
N ALA A 102 11.32 -7.81 -8.04
CA ALA A 102 11.08 -7.80 -9.48
C ALA A 102 12.39 -7.76 -10.28
N PHE A 103 13.35 -6.96 -9.84
CA PHE A 103 14.67 -6.88 -10.46
C PHE A 103 15.43 -8.20 -10.35
N GLY A 104 15.51 -8.78 -9.15
CA GLY A 104 16.20 -10.05 -8.90
C GLY A 104 15.59 -11.23 -9.67
N VAL A 105 14.26 -11.34 -9.68
CA VAL A 105 13.54 -12.37 -10.46
C VAL A 105 13.79 -12.21 -11.96
N SER A 106 13.90 -10.98 -12.46
CA SER A 106 14.24 -10.71 -13.86
C SER A 106 15.68 -11.10 -14.20
N LEU A 107 16.64 -10.83 -13.31
CA LEU A 107 18.03 -11.28 -13.47
C LEU A 107 18.17 -12.80 -13.47
N ALA A 108 17.28 -13.51 -12.76
CA ALA A 108 17.19 -14.97 -12.78
C ALA A 108 16.53 -15.55 -14.05
N GLY A 109 16.19 -14.71 -15.04
CA GLY A 109 15.61 -15.12 -16.32
C GLY A 109 14.09 -15.01 -16.41
N PHE A 110 13.38 -14.74 -15.31
CA PHE A 110 11.92 -14.64 -15.28
C PHE A 110 11.43 -13.20 -15.52
N ARG A 111 11.87 -12.60 -16.63
CA ARG A 111 11.64 -11.17 -16.93
C ARG A 111 10.17 -10.77 -17.02
N SER A 112 9.34 -11.63 -17.61
CA SER A 112 7.88 -11.39 -17.70
C SER A 112 7.26 -11.29 -16.30
N LEU A 113 7.64 -12.18 -15.38
CA LEU A 113 7.17 -12.15 -13.99
C LEU A 113 7.61 -10.89 -13.25
N GLY A 114 8.89 -10.48 -13.41
CA GLY A 114 9.38 -9.23 -12.82
C GLY A 114 8.64 -7.99 -13.36
N GLY A 115 8.41 -7.93 -14.67
CA GLY A 115 7.58 -6.88 -15.28
C GLY A 115 6.14 -6.88 -14.74
N SER A 116 5.51 -8.05 -14.66
CA SER A 116 4.16 -8.20 -14.10
C SER A 116 4.08 -7.78 -12.63
N LEU A 117 5.09 -8.06 -11.81
CA LEU A 117 5.17 -7.59 -10.42
C LEU A 117 5.13 -6.06 -10.32
N LEU A 118 5.93 -5.37 -11.13
CA LEU A 118 5.97 -3.90 -11.15
C LEU A 118 4.64 -3.30 -11.62
N LEU A 119 4.06 -3.86 -12.69
CA LEU A 119 2.75 -3.42 -13.17
C LEU A 119 1.63 -3.69 -12.17
N CYS A 120 1.65 -4.84 -11.48
CA CYS A 120 0.71 -5.12 -10.39
C CYS A 120 0.90 -4.16 -9.22
N SER A 121 2.15 -3.79 -8.89
CA SER A 121 2.47 -2.75 -7.90
C SER A 121 1.78 -1.43 -8.21
N ILE A 122 1.96 -0.95 -9.44
CA ILE A 122 1.34 0.27 -9.93
C ILE A 122 -0.18 0.15 -9.91
N ALA A 123 -0.73 -0.97 -10.40
CA ALA A 123 -2.17 -1.20 -10.46
C ALA A 123 -2.83 -1.18 -9.06
N VAL A 124 -2.20 -1.82 -8.06
CA VAL A 124 -2.70 -1.81 -6.68
C VAL A 124 -2.69 -0.39 -6.10
N THR A 125 -1.58 0.33 -6.27
CA THR A 125 -1.47 1.72 -5.79
C THR A 125 -2.52 2.62 -6.43
N LEU A 126 -2.66 2.58 -7.76
CA LEU A 126 -3.67 3.37 -8.47
C LEU A 126 -5.09 2.99 -8.07
N LEU A 127 -5.36 1.70 -7.82
CA LEU A 127 -6.65 1.25 -7.30
C LEU A 127 -6.93 1.82 -5.91
N TYR A 128 -5.96 1.79 -5.00
CA TYR A 128 -6.10 2.33 -3.64
C TYR A 128 -6.33 3.84 -3.66
N VAL A 129 -5.52 4.58 -4.43
CA VAL A 129 -5.68 6.04 -4.63
C VAL A 129 -7.07 6.36 -5.20
N THR A 130 -7.52 5.59 -6.21
CA THR A 130 -8.82 5.83 -6.84
C THR A 130 -9.96 5.53 -5.89
N VAL A 131 -9.91 4.41 -5.17
CA VAL A 131 -10.95 4.05 -4.19
C VAL A 131 -11.01 5.08 -3.08
N ASP A 132 -9.86 5.52 -2.58
CA ASP A 132 -9.78 6.57 -1.56
C ASP A 132 -10.34 7.90 -2.06
N ALA A 133 -9.94 8.37 -3.23
CA ALA A 133 -10.45 9.60 -3.82
C ALA A 133 -11.97 9.55 -4.05
N VAL A 134 -12.49 8.45 -4.61
CA VAL A 134 -13.92 8.28 -4.86
C VAL A 134 -14.72 8.23 -3.55
N ARG A 135 -14.23 7.50 -2.54
CA ARG A 135 -14.92 7.40 -1.25
C ARG A 135 -14.88 8.71 -0.49
N THR A 136 -13.74 9.39 -0.47
CA THR A 136 -13.59 10.72 0.14
C THR A 136 -14.53 11.72 -0.52
N TRP A 137 -14.58 11.76 -1.85
CA TRP A 137 -15.48 12.64 -2.59
C TRP A 137 -16.96 12.36 -2.30
N ARG A 138 -17.36 11.08 -2.21
CA ARG A 138 -18.76 10.69 -1.98
C ARG A 138 -19.22 10.90 -0.53
N SER A 139 -18.34 10.69 0.44
CA SER A 139 -18.67 10.77 1.87
C SER A 139 -18.42 12.15 2.47
N GLY A 140 -17.55 12.96 1.86
CA GLY A 140 -17.08 14.22 2.44
C GLY A 140 -16.11 14.02 3.62
N SER A 141 -15.68 12.80 3.90
CA SER A 141 -14.76 12.46 4.99
C SER A 141 -13.51 11.74 4.49
N ILE A 142 -12.41 11.80 5.26
CA ILE A 142 -11.16 11.09 4.97
C ILE A 142 -11.42 9.58 4.96
N SER A 143 -10.91 8.87 3.94
CA SER A 143 -11.27 7.47 3.71
C SER A 143 -10.10 6.49 3.57
N GLY A 144 -8.87 7.01 3.43
CA GLY A 144 -7.67 6.22 3.17
C GLY A 144 -6.39 7.06 3.25
N ASP A 145 -5.29 6.47 2.77
CA ASP A 145 -3.95 7.02 2.96
C ASP A 145 -3.75 8.37 2.27
N TYR A 146 -4.21 8.49 1.03
CA TYR A 146 -3.99 9.70 0.23
C TYR A 146 -4.84 10.86 0.71
N SER A 147 -6.10 10.62 1.05
CA SER A 147 -6.95 11.64 1.64
C SER A 147 -6.45 12.08 3.02
N ALA A 148 -5.91 11.14 3.83
CA ALA A 148 -5.29 11.47 5.11
C ALA A 148 -4.05 12.35 4.93
N LEU A 149 -3.13 11.97 4.02
CA LEU A 149 -1.94 12.77 3.70
C LEU A 149 -2.31 14.13 3.10
N TRP A 150 -3.34 14.18 2.25
CA TRP A 150 -3.80 15.42 1.65
C TRP A 150 -4.33 16.41 2.69
N HIS A 151 -5.00 15.91 3.73
CA HIS A 151 -5.50 16.73 4.83
C HIS A 151 -4.36 17.34 5.66
N VAL A 152 -3.23 16.65 5.80
CA VAL A 152 -2.03 17.18 6.46
C VAL A 152 -1.30 18.17 5.54
N SER A 153 -0.96 17.72 4.33
CA SER A 153 -0.24 18.52 3.34
C SER A 153 -0.40 17.92 1.95
N ALA A 154 -1.08 18.64 1.05
CA ALA A 154 -1.28 18.22 -0.35
C ALA A 154 0.02 17.92 -1.12
N ARG A 155 1.17 18.42 -0.66
CA ARG A 155 2.47 18.14 -1.29
C ARG A 155 2.92 16.70 -1.08
N VAL A 156 2.66 16.13 0.09
CA VAL A 156 3.14 14.79 0.47
C VAL A 156 2.59 13.68 -0.42
N PRO A 157 1.26 13.51 -0.61
CA PRO A 157 0.73 12.44 -1.44
C PRO A 157 1.11 12.60 -2.92
N VAL A 158 1.23 13.85 -3.40
CA VAL A 158 1.67 14.12 -4.78
C VAL A 158 3.13 13.70 -4.99
N LEU A 159 4.03 14.12 -4.11
CA LEU A 159 5.45 13.74 -4.19
C LEU A 159 5.65 12.25 -3.99
N LEU A 160 4.89 11.63 -3.07
CA LEU A 160 4.93 10.20 -2.82
C LEU A 160 4.52 9.42 -4.08
N LEU A 161 3.38 9.76 -4.71
CA LEU A 161 2.92 9.10 -5.94
C LEU A 161 3.90 9.29 -7.09
N ILE A 162 4.43 10.51 -7.29
CA ILE A 162 5.43 10.79 -8.32
C ILE A 162 6.68 9.94 -8.08
N ALA A 163 7.20 9.90 -6.85
CA ALA A 163 8.39 9.11 -6.53
C ALA A 163 8.13 7.60 -6.72
N PHE A 164 7.00 7.10 -6.22
CA PHE A 164 6.57 5.72 -6.38
C PHE A 164 6.50 5.32 -7.86
N LEU A 165 5.78 6.09 -8.68
CA LEU A 165 5.61 5.82 -10.11
C LEU A 165 6.94 5.94 -10.84
N SER A 166 7.74 6.96 -10.54
CA SER A 166 9.04 7.18 -11.18
C SER A 166 9.96 5.98 -10.97
N VAL A 167 10.07 5.46 -9.74
CA VAL A 167 10.91 4.30 -9.44
C VAL A 167 10.39 3.05 -10.15
N HIS A 168 9.10 2.73 -10.02
CA HIS A 168 8.54 1.51 -10.60
C HIS A 168 8.58 1.51 -12.13
N LEU A 169 8.21 2.63 -12.77
CA LEU A 169 8.25 2.75 -14.23
C LEU A 169 9.69 2.73 -14.76
N SER A 170 10.63 3.40 -14.08
CA SER A 170 12.04 3.39 -14.51
C SER A 170 12.60 1.97 -14.52
N VAL A 171 12.36 1.19 -13.46
CA VAL A 171 12.81 -0.21 -13.39
C VAL A 171 12.07 -1.07 -14.41
N PHE A 172 10.77 -0.86 -14.61
CA PHE A 172 10.00 -1.57 -15.63
C PHE A 172 10.58 -1.35 -17.03
N PHE A 173 10.82 -0.09 -17.43
CA PHE A 173 11.39 0.24 -18.73
C PHE A 173 12.83 -0.27 -18.89
N LEU A 174 13.65 -0.19 -17.85
CA LEU A 174 15.00 -0.75 -17.85
C LEU A 174 14.98 -2.26 -18.15
N LEU A 175 14.09 -3.01 -17.49
CA LEU A 175 13.94 -4.45 -17.69
C LEU A 175 13.35 -4.79 -19.07
N ALA A 176 12.47 -3.93 -19.60
CA ALA A 176 11.84 -4.11 -20.91
C ALA A 176 12.79 -3.84 -22.10
N GLN A 177 13.72 -2.87 -21.97
CA GLN A 177 14.69 -2.54 -23.02
C GLN A 177 15.83 -3.55 -23.16
N SER A 178 15.99 -4.43 -22.17
CA SER A 178 17.06 -5.42 -22.15
C SER A 178 16.74 -6.67 -23.01
N VAL A 179 15.77 -6.57 -23.93
CA VAL A 179 15.23 -7.63 -24.80
C VAL A 179 15.74 -7.47 -26.22
#